data_AF-A0A8H7SK15-F1
#
_entry.id   AF-A0A8H7SK15-F1
#
_cell.length_a   1.000
_cell.length_b   1.000
_cell.length_c   1.000
_cell.angle_alpha   90.00
_cell.angle_beta   90.00
_cell.angle_gamma   90.00
#
_symmetry.space_group_name_H-M   'P 1'
#
loop_
_entity.id
_entity.type
_entity.pdbx_description
1 polymer ?
#
loop_
_entity_poly.entity_id
_entity_poly.type
_entity_poly.pdbx_seq_one_letter_code
_entity_poly.pdbx_strand_id
1 'polypeptide(L)'
;MISSYTLLTIVILTFNSVSGGIIQWYSNNYRSIASTFSNSYTEGNVQNCGGELGDILDITSISYSPTVMTAGSDFTLKATGELLEDLIEGAYVHVVLNYDKTKLVSRTDDICQHLEKKEGNSIKCTIKKGLLKVSQDFTVPWSTPPGWYDLTVIGYNGDHSPIGCLNAQVWLLPQ
;
A
#
# COMPACT_ATOMS: atom_id res chain seq x y z
N MET A 1 36.46 -50.86 35.32
CA MET A 1 35.01 -50.73 35.07
C MET A 1 34.44 -49.77 36.11
N ILE A 2 34.24 -48.50 35.73
CA ILE A 2 33.47 -47.51 36.49
C ILE A 2 32.40 -47.02 35.53
N SER A 3 31.15 -47.06 36.00
CA SER A 3 29.92 -47.12 35.23
C SER A 3 29.49 -45.78 34.62
N SER A 4 28.89 -45.82 33.44
CA SER A 4 28.45 -44.69 32.58
C SER A 4 27.42 -43.72 33.21
N TYR A 5 27.02 -43.94 34.46
CA TYR A 5 26.01 -43.16 35.18
C TYR A 5 26.59 -41.99 36.00
N THR A 6 27.90 -41.93 36.23
CA THR A 6 28.51 -40.84 37.03
C THR A 6 28.81 -39.56 36.24
N LEU A 7 28.69 -39.57 34.90
CA LEU A 7 28.90 -38.39 34.06
C LEU A 7 27.61 -37.60 33.77
N LEU A 8 26.43 -38.19 33.97
CA LEU A 8 25.15 -37.52 33.68
C LEU A 8 24.64 -36.64 34.83
N THR A 9 25.17 -36.78 36.04
CA THR A 9 24.70 -36.00 37.21
C THR A 9 25.47 -34.71 37.46
N ILE A 10 26.58 -34.44 36.74
CA ILE A 10 27.39 -33.22 36.95
C ILE A 10 26.90 -32.02 36.11
N VAL A 11 26.03 -32.22 35.11
CA VAL A 11 25.61 -31.11 34.22
C VAL A 11 24.36 -30.35 34.72
N ILE A 12 23.68 -30.80 35.78
CA ILE A 12 22.40 -30.19 36.20
C ILE A 12 22.54 -29.19 37.38
N LEU A 13 23.72 -28.99 37.97
CA LEU A 13 23.86 -28.14 39.16
C LEU A 13 24.61 -26.80 38.99
N THR A 14 24.86 -26.31 37.76
CA THR A 14 25.50 -24.98 37.57
C THR A 14 24.80 -24.07 36.56
N PHE A 15 23.47 -24.03 36.52
CA PHE A 15 22.74 -22.91 35.90
C PHE A 15 21.47 -22.53 36.69
N ASN A 16 21.64 -22.25 37.98
CA ASN A 16 20.65 -21.52 38.78
C ASN A 16 21.29 -20.26 39.36
N SER A 17 21.63 -19.30 38.50
CA SER A 17 21.82 -17.89 38.85
C SER A 17 22.06 -17.00 37.61
N VAL A 18 21.13 -17.00 36.66
CA VAL A 18 20.91 -15.79 35.84
C VAL A 18 19.54 -15.25 36.23
N SER A 19 19.50 -14.63 37.41
CA SER A 19 18.37 -13.86 37.89
C SER A 19 18.18 -12.62 37.01
N GLY A 20 17.06 -12.58 36.29
CA GLY A 20 16.34 -11.33 35.98
C GLY A 20 16.88 -10.38 34.91
N GLY A 21 18.10 -10.55 34.38
CA GLY A 21 18.70 -9.56 33.46
C GLY A 21 18.25 -9.64 32.00
N ILE A 22 17.88 -10.83 31.51
CA ILE A 22 17.69 -11.05 30.06
C ILE A 22 16.26 -10.83 29.59
N ILE A 23 15.26 -11.03 30.47
CA ILE A 23 13.84 -10.83 30.12
C ILE A 23 13.49 -9.32 30.07
N GLN A 24 14.23 -8.46 30.78
CA GLN A 24 13.95 -7.03 30.88
C GLN A 24 14.57 -6.19 29.74
N TRP A 25 15.66 -6.66 29.11
CA TRP A 25 16.15 -6.06 27.86
C TRP A 25 15.22 -6.37 26.68
N TYR A 26 14.65 -7.58 26.63
CA TYR A 26 13.69 -7.94 25.59
C TYR A 26 12.43 -7.06 25.66
N SER A 27 11.86 -6.79 26.84
CA SER A 27 10.63 -5.97 26.93
C SER A 27 10.81 -4.48 26.64
N ASN A 28 12.00 -3.91 26.87
CA ASN A 28 12.24 -2.48 26.67
C ASN A 28 12.42 -2.07 25.21
N ASN A 29 12.72 -3.01 24.32
CA ASN A 29 12.85 -2.73 22.88
C ASN A 29 11.51 -2.89 22.10
N TYR A 30 10.46 -3.43 22.72
CA TYR A 30 9.13 -3.53 22.08
C TYR A 30 8.19 -2.37 22.42
N ARG A 31 8.55 -1.48 23.34
CA ARG A 31 7.69 -0.34 23.73
C ARG A 31 7.83 0.89 22.82
N SER A 32 8.78 0.91 21.89
CA SER A 32 8.93 2.00 20.89
C SER A 32 8.43 1.65 19.48
N ILE A 33 7.94 0.43 19.24
CA ILE A 33 7.37 0.02 17.94
C ILE A 33 5.84 0.15 17.89
N ALA A 34 5.22 0.56 19.00
CA ALA A 34 3.75 0.71 19.09
C ALA A 34 3.25 2.13 18.76
N SER A 35 4.10 3.03 18.24
CA SER A 35 3.68 4.40 17.85
C SER A 35 3.98 4.79 16.41
N THR A 36 4.36 3.84 15.56
CA THR A 36 4.32 4.03 14.10
C THR A 36 3.31 3.04 13.55
N PHE A 37 2.06 3.18 14.01
CA PHE A 37 0.92 2.62 13.29
C PHE A 37 0.88 3.35 11.94
N SER A 38 1.42 2.71 10.91
CA SER A 38 1.07 3.00 9.53
C SER A 38 -0.45 2.93 9.47
N ASN A 39 -1.08 4.05 9.12
CA ASN A 39 -2.52 4.12 8.96
C ASN A 39 -2.89 3.24 7.75
N SER A 40 -3.10 1.95 7.99
CA SER A 40 -3.80 1.05 7.08
C SER A 40 -5.22 1.57 6.97
N TYR A 41 -5.43 2.58 6.14
CA TYR A 41 -6.75 3.10 5.84
C TYR A 41 -7.50 2.01 5.05
N THR A 42 -8.41 1.34 5.73
CA THR A 42 -9.32 0.34 5.14
C THR A 42 -10.73 0.90 5.17
N GLU A 43 -11.04 1.86 4.27
CA GLU A 43 -12.43 2.15 3.97
C GLU A 43 -12.90 1.23 2.83
N GLY A 44 -13.61 0.17 3.21
CA GLY A 44 -14.11 -0.83 2.29
C GLY A 44 -13.02 -1.73 1.70
N ASN A 45 -13.15 -2.09 0.42
CA ASN A 45 -12.23 -2.97 -0.30
C ASN A 45 -10.97 -2.26 -0.84
N VAL A 46 -10.66 -1.04 -0.38
CA VAL A 46 -9.48 -0.29 -0.83
C VAL A 46 -8.45 -0.25 0.29
N GLN A 47 -7.19 -0.55 -0.03
CA GLN A 47 -6.10 -0.70 0.92
C GLN A 47 -4.82 -0.07 0.37
N ASN A 48 -4.07 0.62 1.23
CA ASN A 48 -2.69 0.98 0.92
C ASN A 48 -1.82 -0.29 0.97
N CYS A 49 -1.16 -0.63 -0.14
CA CYS A 49 -0.28 -1.80 -0.27
C CYS A 49 1.21 -1.46 -0.25
N GLY A 50 1.53 -0.21 0.08
CA GLY A 50 2.88 0.32 0.11
C GLY A 50 3.74 -0.36 1.16
N GLY A 51 5.05 -0.39 0.91
CA GLY A 51 6.02 -0.86 1.90
C GLY A 51 6.27 0.25 2.93
N GLU A 52 6.38 -0.11 4.21
CA GLU A 52 6.51 0.84 5.34
C GLU A 52 7.74 1.78 5.29
N LEU A 53 8.61 1.69 4.28
CA LEU A 53 9.80 2.52 4.11
C LEU A 53 9.94 3.02 2.67
N GLY A 54 9.77 4.33 2.48
CA GLY A 54 10.21 5.05 1.27
C GLY A 54 9.11 5.62 0.39
N ASP A 55 7.84 5.31 0.65
CA ASP A 55 6.71 5.91 -0.09
C ASP A 55 6.61 7.41 0.24
N ILE A 56 6.63 8.25 -0.80
CA ILE A 56 6.55 9.71 -0.62
C ILE A 56 5.11 10.23 -0.54
N LEU A 57 4.09 9.39 -0.73
CA LEU A 57 2.67 9.75 -0.61
C LEU A 57 2.04 9.12 0.63
N ASP A 58 1.72 9.94 1.63
CA ASP A 58 0.92 9.52 2.78
C ASP A 58 -0.58 9.68 2.47
N ILE A 59 -1.27 8.56 2.26
CA ILE A 59 -2.68 8.56 1.88
C ILE A 59 -3.55 8.77 3.13
N THR A 60 -4.30 9.86 3.16
CA THR A 60 -5.14 10.24 4.32
C THR A 60 -6.59 9.81 4.17
N SER A 61 -7.12 9.76 2.93
CA SER A 61 -8.49 9.32 2.67
C SER A 61 -8.65 8.85 1.23
N ILE A 62 -9.42 7.78 1.05
CA ILE A 62 -9.85 7.28 -0.25
C ILE A 62 -11.33 7.00 -0.17
N SER A 63 -12.10 7.57 -1.09
CA SER A 63 -13.52 7.33 -1.23
C SER A 63 -13.85 7.03 -2.68
N TYR A 64 -14.88 6.23 -2.88
CA TYR A 64 -15.36 5.91 -4.22
C TYR A 64 -16.88 5.82 -4.25
N SER A 65 -17.46 6.11 -5.40
CA SER A 65 -18.89 6.09 -5.62
C SER A 65 -19.20 5.67 -7.05
N PRO A 66 -20.19 4.80 -7.29
CA PRO A 66 -21.05 4.14 -6.30
C PRO A 66 -20.35 2.96 -5.58
N THR A 67 -20.83 2.59 -4.39
CA THR A 67 -20.29 1.45 -3.62
C THR A 67 -20.58 0.10 -4.29
N VAL A 68 -21.64 0.03 -5.08
CA VAL A 68 -22.03 -1.15 -5.88
C VAL A 68 -22.02 -0.73 -7.34
N MET A 69 -21.18 -1.36 -8.15
CA MET A 69 -21.05 -1.05 -9.58
C MET A 69 -21.93 -1.97 -10.43
N THR A 70 -22.46 -1.42 -11.52
CA THR A 70 -23.11 -2.17 -12.60
C THR A 70 -22.42 -1.86 -13.91
N ALA A 71 -22.42 -2.80 -14.85
CA ALA A 71 -21.86 -2.52 -16.17
C ALA A 71 -22.62 -1.36 -16.83
N GLY A 72 -21.90 -0.38 -17.37
CA GLY A 72 -22.46 0.85 -17.92
C GLY A 72 -22.58 2.02 -16.95
N SER A 73 -22.28 1.85 -15.66
CA SER A 73 -22.30 2.95 -14.70
C SER A 73 -20.99 3.74 -14.68
N ASP A 74 -21.11 5.03 -14.39
CA ASP A 74 -19.96 5.86 -14.03
C ASP A 74 -19.51 5.56 -12.60
N PHE A 75 -18.21 5.67 -12.40
CA PHE A 75 -17.51 5.44 -11.15
C PHE A 75 -16.53 6.57 -10.90
N THR A 76 -16.63 7.20 -9.74
CA THR A 76 -15.73 8.26 -9.30
C THR A 76 -14.86 7.76 -8.16
N LEU A 77 -13.54 7.88 -8.31
CA LEU A 77 -12.55 7.66 -7.26
C LEU A 77 -12.02 9.01 -6.77
N LYS A 78 -12.04 9.23 -5.46
CA LYS A 78 -11.47 10.40 -4.80
C LYS A 78 -10.43 9.98 -3.78
N ALA A 79 -9.20 10.45 -3.93
CA ALA A 79 -8.13 10.22 -2.99
C ALA A 79 -7.57 11.56 -2.48
N THR A 80 -7.27 11.61 -1.19
CA THR A 80 -6.56 12.71 -0.54
C THR A 80 -5.35 12.15 0.18
N GLY A 81 -4.20 12.82 0.04
CA GLY A 81 -2.96 12.44 0.70
C GLY A 81 -1.99 13.61 0.80
N GLU A 82 -0.93 13.43 1.56
CA GLU A 82 0.17 14.39 1.68
C GLU A 82 1.41 13.83 0.97
N LEU A 83 1.92 14.58 0.00
CA LEU A 83 3.22 14.30 -0.60
C LEU A 83 4.31 14.82 0.33
N LEU A 84 5.22 13.96 0.75
CA LEU A 84 6.38 14.28 1.59
C LEU A 84 7.51 14.89 0.75
N GLU A 85 7.58 14.53 -0.52
CA GLU A 85 8.59 14.98 -1.48
C GLU A 85 7.95 15.47 -2.79
N ASP A 86 8.73 16.18 -3.60
CA ASP A 86 8.27 16.69 -4.88
C ASP A 86 8.16 15.55 -5.91
N LEU A 87 7.04 15.50 -6.66
CA LEU A 87 6.98 14.68 -7.87
C LEU A 87 7.74 15.41 -8.98
N ILE A 88 8.61 14.69 -9.66
CA ILE A 88 9.42 15.20 -10.76
C ILE A 88 8.94 14.63 -12.09
N GLU A 89 9.47 15.20 -13.18
CA GLU A 89 9.13 14.80 -14.53
C GLU A 89 9.45 13.32 -14.78
N GLY A 90 8.52 12.61 -15.42
CA GLY A 90 8.63 11.17 -15.66
C GLY A 90 7.99 10.30 -14.58
N ALA A 91 7.29 10.87 -13.60
CA ALA A 91 6.51 10.10 -12.63
C ALA A 91 5.38 9.30 -13.32
N TYR A 92 5.25 8.02 -12.98
CA TYR A 92 4.32 7.09 -13.63
C TYR A 92 3.65 6.15 -12.63
N VAL A 93 2.54 5.54 -13.06
CA VAL A 93 1.85 4.48 -12.32
C VAL A 93 1.79 3.20 -13.16
N HIS A 94 2.04 2.07 -12.52
CA HIS A 94 1.70 0.76 -13.04
C HIS A 94 0.30 0.38 -12.59
N VAL A 95 -0.60 0.21 -13.55
CA VAL A 95 -1.99 -0.18 -13.33
C VAL A 95 -2.18 -1.63 -13.75
N VAL A 96 -2.56 -2.48 -12.80
CA VAL A 96 -2.88 -3.89 -13.02
C VAL A 96 -4.32 -4.13 -12.61
N LEU A 97 -5.14 -4.60 -13.54
CA LEU A 97 -6.51 -5.03 -13.29
C LEU A 97 -6.59 -6.53 -13.52
N ASN A 98 -7.01 -7.28 -12.52
CA ASN A 98 -7.31 -8.69 -12.63
C ASN A 98 -8.82 -8.89 -12.66
N TYR A 99 -9.28 -9.82 -13.50
CA TYR A 99 -10.62 -10.38 -13.47
C TYR A 99 -10.49 -11.84 -13.04
N ASP A 100 -11.19 -12.23 -11.96
CA ASP A 100 -11.14 -13.59 -11.41
C ASP A 100 -9.70 -14.13 -11.29
N LYS A 101 -8.82 -13.32 -10.66
CA LYS A 101 -7.38 -13.62 -10.44
C LYS A 101 -6.52 -13.76 -11.70
N THR A 102 -7.06 -13.46 -12.88
CA THR A 102 -6.32 -13.42 -14.15
C THR A 102 -6.11 -11.98 -14.59
N LYS A 103 -4.89 -11.65 -15.02
CA LYS A 103 -4.52 -10.30 -15.46
C LYS A 103 -5.27 -9.91 -16.75
N LEU A 104 -6.16 -8.93 -16.64
CA LEU A 104 -6.94 -8.38 -17.73
C LEU A 104 -6.25 -7.15 -18.34
N VAL A 105 -5.77 -6.23 -17.48
CA VAL A 105 -5.05 -5.03 -17.88
C VAL A 105 -3.72 -4.98 -17.13
N SER A 106 -2.67 -4.57 -17.83
CA SER A 106 -1.37 -4.29 -17.24
C SER A 106 -0.71 -3.23 -18.09
N ARG A 107 -0.77 -1.98 -17.63
CA ARG A 107 -0.26 -0.83 -18.38
C ARG A 107 0.46 0.14 -17.46
N THR A 108 1.23 1.03 -18.07
CA THR A 108 1.94 2.10 -17.39
C THR A 108 1.40 3.42 -17.90
N ASP A 109 0.86 4.23 -17.01
CA ASP A 109 0.31 5.55 -17.32
C ASP A 109 1.15 6.64 -16.64
N ASP A 110 1.32 7.78 -17.31
CA ASP A 110 2.00 8.94 -16.74
C ASP A 110 1.06 9.66 -15.75
N ILE A 111 1.52 9.89 -14.52
CA ILE A 111 0.73 10.54 -13.47
C ILE A 111 0.37 11.96 -13.88
N CYS A 112 1.32 12.65 -14.51
CA CYS A 112 1.22 14.06 -14.85
C CYS A 112 0.15 14.35 -15.91
N GLN A 113 -0.19 13.37 -16.75
CA GLN A 113 -1.25 13.50 -17.74
C GLN A 113 -2.65 13.51 -17.11
N HIS A 114 -2.79 13.00 -15.89
CA HIS A 114 -4.08 12.71 -15.25
C HIS A 114 -4.40 13.62 -14.06
N LEU A 115 -3.50 14.55 -13.68
CA LEU A 115 -3.75 15.46 -12.55
C LEU A 115 -4.50 16.72 -12.98
N GLU A 116 -5.59 17.03 -12.28
CA GLU A 116 -6.50 18.16 -12.58
C GLU A 116 -5.81 19.54 -12.57
N LYS A 117 -4.64 19.67 -11.91
CA LYS A 117 -3.89 20.94 -11.86
C LYS A 117 -2.99 21.12 -13.09
N LYS A 118 -3.59 21.64 -14.16
CA LYS A 118 -2.89 22.45 -15.16
C LYS A 118 -2.38 23.76 -14.52
N GLU A 119 -1.32 23.72 -13.72
CA GLU A 119 -0.51 24.93 -13.48
C GLU A 119 0.71 24.91 -14.40
N GLY A 120 0.60 25.66 -15.50
CA GLY A 120 1.74 26.34 -16.11
C GLY A 120 2.76 25.47 -16.84
N ASN A 121 2.61 25.43 -18.17
CA ASN A 121 3.62 25.05 -19.16
C ASN A 121 3.92 23.56 -19.31
N SER A 122 3.76 23.14 -20.57
CA SER A 122 3.98 21.81 -21.14
C SER A 122 5.42 21.30 -21.08
N ILE A 123 6.23 21.68 -20.09
CA ILE A 123 7.67 21.37 -20.05
C ILE A 123 8.15 20.81 -18.71
N LYS A 124 7.49 21.00 -17.56
CA LYS A 124 7.94 20.37 -16.28
C LYS A 124 6.78 20.05 -15.36
N CYS A 125 6.36 18.79 -15.31
CA CYS A 125 5.50 18.28 -14.25
C CYS A 125 6.31 18.22 -12.95
N THR A 126 6.32 19.30 -12.19
CA THR A 126 6.95 19.34 -10.88
C THR A 126 5.90 19.69 -9.84
N ILE A 127 5.41 18.67 -9.12
CA ILE A 127 4.36 18.83 -8.12
C ILE A 127 5.05 18.95 -6.78
N LYS A 128 4.85 20.09 -6.13
CA LYS A 128 5.43 20.33 -4.83
C LYS A 128 4.82 19.45 -3.77
N LYS A 129 5.67 19.05 -2.82
CA LYS A 129 5.24 18.39 -1.59
C LYS A 129 4.10 19.16 -0.91
N GLY A 130 3.23 18.43 -0.21
CA GLY A 130 2.06 18.95 0.47
C GLY A 130 0.77 18.22 0.09
N LEU A 131 -0.37 18.82 0.43
CA LEU A 131 -1.67 18.20 0.27
C LEU A 131 -2.04 18.01 -1.21
N LEU A 132 -2.22 16.75 -1.60
CA LEU A 132 -2.69 16.32 -2.91
C LEU A 132 -4.12 15.78 -2.79
N LYS A 133 -4.97 16.21 -3.73
CA LYS A 133 -6.31 15.67 -3.92
C LYS A 133 -6.44 15.24 -5.37
N VAL A 134 -6.90 14.01 -5.59
CA VAL A 134 -7.14 13.42 -6.90
C VAL A 134 -8.59 13.00 -6.96
N SER A 135 -9.28 13.40 -8.02
CA SER A 135 -10.62 12.93 -8.36
C SER A 135 -10.58 12.40 -9.79
N GLN A 136 -10.96 11.16 -9.99
CA GLN A 136 -10.92 10.52 -11.30
C GLN A 136 -12.24 9.82 -11.58
N ASP A 137 -12.83 10.14 -12.73
CA ASP A 137 -14.04 9.51 -13.23
C ASP A 137 -13.70 8.43 -14.26
N PHE A 138 -14.42 7.32 -14.19
CA PHE A 138 -14.29 6.16 -15.06
C PHE A 138 -15.68 5.68 -15.46
N THR A 139 -15.85 5.30 -16.71
CA THR A 139 -17.09 4.66 -17.17
C THR A 139 -16.82 3.18 -17.40
N VAL A 140 -17.60 2.31 -16.73
CA VAL A 140 -17.50 0.86 -16.91
C VAL A 140 -18.20 0.47 -18.20
N PRO A 141 -17.52 -0.15 -19.20
CA PRO A 141 -18.17 -0.54 -20.44
C PRO A 141 -19.29 -1.56 -20.22
N TRP A 142 -20.32 -1.53 -21.09
CA TRP A 142 -21.47 -2.45 -21.00
C TRP A 142 -21.11 -3.93 -21.23
N SER A 143 -20.01 -4.18 -21.95
CA SER A 143 -19.50 -5.52 -22.24
C SER A 143 -18.69 -6.15 -21.10
N THR A 144 -18.61 -5.49 -19.93
CA THR A 144 -17.79 -5.93 -18.80
C THR A 144 -18.49 -7.10 -18.07
N PRO A 145 -17.88 -8.30 -17.99
CA PRO A 145 -18.49 -9.45 -17.33
C PRO A 145 -18.68 -9.23 -15.82
N PRO A 146 -19.74 -9.80 -15.20
CA PRO A 146 -19.89 -9.77 -13.75
C PRO A 146 -18.80 -10.59 -13.06
N GLY A 147 -18.46 -10.19 -11.84
CA GLY A 147 -17.43 -10.88 -11.05
C GLY A 147 -16.58 -9.96 -10.17
N TRP A 148 -15.53 -10.54 -9.60
CA TRP A 148 -14.53 -9.83 -8.82
C TRP A 148 -13.47 -9.23 -9.73
N TYR A 149 -13.19 -7.95 -9.50
CA TYR A 149 -12.12 -7.20 -10.11
C TYR A 149 -11.15 -6.74 -9.03
N ASP A 150 -9.87 -7.07 -9.21
CA ASP A 150 -8.80 -6.65 -8.32
C ASP A 150 -7.91 -5.64 -9.06
N LEU A 151 -7.95 -4.39 -8.62
CA LEU A 151 -7.14 -3.30 -9.13
C LEU A 151 -5.94 -3.08 -8.21
N THR A 152 -4.75 -3.06 -8.80
CA THR A 152 -3.50 -2.66 -8.14
C THR A 152 -2.90 -1.49 -8.91
N VAL A 153 -2.56 -0.42 -8.19
CA VAL A 153 -1.90 0.77 -8.74
C VAL A 153 -0.64 1.02 -7.94
N ILE A 154 0.52 1.07 -8.60
CA ILE A 154 1.81 1.33 -7.96
C ILE A 154 2.43 2.55 -8.62
N GLY A 155 2.68 3.60 -7.86
CA GLY A 155 3.28 4.84 -8.34
C GLY A 155 4.80 4.87 -8.14
N TYR A 156 5.50 5.42 -9.12
CA TYR A 156 6.92 5.70 -9.08
C TYR A 156 7.18 7.13 -9.54
N ASN A 157 8.12 7.81 -8.89
CA ASN A 157 8.54 9.15 -9.26
C ASN A 157 9.50 9.07 -10.47
N GLY A 158 9.84 10.20 -11.08
CA GLY A 158 10.69 10.22 -12.27
C GLY A 158 12.11 9.67 -12.05
N ASP A 159 12.57 9.61 -10.81
CA ASP A 159 13.83 8.98 -10.39
C ASP A 159 13.66 7.49 -10.00
N HIS A 160 12.47 6.92 -10.22
CA HIS A 160 12.07 5.56 -9.87
C HIS A 160 11.94 5.29 -8.36
N SER A 161 11.96 6.34 -7.52
CA SER A 161 11.58 6.21 -6.11
C SER A 161 10.09 5.85 -5.98
N PRO A 162 9.70 5.04 -4.98
CA PRO A 162 8.30 4.66 -4.82
C PRO A 162 7.47 5.84 -4.32
N ILE A 163 6.32 6.06 -4.97
CA ILE A 163 5.36 7.07 -4.53
C ILE A 163 4.40 6.47 -3.51
N GLY A 164 3.83 5.32 -3.84
CA GLY A 164 2.82 4.67 -3.03
C GLY A 164 2.14 3.55 -3.80
N CYS A 165 1.31 2.76 -3.10
CA CYS A 165 0.60 1.63 -3.67
C CYS A 165 -0.84 1.60 -3.19
N LEU A 166 -1.76 1.33 -4.11
CA LEU A 166 -3.18 1.16 -3.85
C LEU A 166 -3.67 -0.18 -4.38
N ASN A 167 -4.32 -0.96 -3.52
CA ASN A 167 -5.10 -2.12 -3.91
C ASN A 167 -6.58 -1.83 -3.70
N ALA A 168 -7.41 -2.21 -4.66
CA ALA A 168 -8.85 -2.09 -4.57
C ALA A 168 -9.51 -3.36 -5.12
N GLN A 169 -10.50 -3.89 -4.41
CA GLN A 169 -11.31 -5.00 -4.89
C GLN A 169 -12.76 -4.54 -5.09
N VAL A 170 -13.35 -4.81 -6.25
CA VAL A 170 -14.75 -4.44 -6.48
C VAL A 170 -15.51 -5.60 -7.09
N TRP A 171 -16.76 -5.76 -6.65
CA TRP A 171 -17.70 -6.71 -7.23
C TRP A 171 -18.61 -6.01 -8.23
N LEU A 172 -18.60 -6.48 -9.47
CA LEU A 172 -19.52 -6.03 -10.51
C LEU A 172 -20.75 -6.94 -10.54
N LEU A 173 -21.94 -6.36 -10.35
CA LEU A 173 -23.19 -7.11 -10.39
C LEU A 173 -23.51 -7.63 -11.80
N PRO A 174 -24.14 -8.81 -11.91
CA PRO A 174 -24.74 -9.27 -13.17
C PRO A 174 -25.86 -8.32 -13.62
N GLN A 175 -25.99 -8.19 -14.95
CA GLN A 175 -27.09 -7.47 -15.59
C GLN A 175 -28.39 -8.27 -15.54
#